data_AF-A0A1M7HC56-F1
#
_entry.id   AF-A0A1M7HC56-F1
#
_cell.length_a   1.000
_cell.length_b   1.000
_cell.length_c   1.000
_cell.angle_alpha   90.00
_cell.angle_beta   90.00
_cell.angle_gamma   90.00
#
_symmetry.space_group_name_H-M   'P 1'
#
loop_
_entity.id
_entity.type
_entity.pdbx_description
1 polymer ?
#
loop_
_entity_poly.entity_id
_entity_poly.type
_entity_poly.pdbx_seq_one_letter_code
_entity_poly.pdbx_strand_id
1 'polypeptide(L)'
;MIKGVNKKIIEINNPDSLYFEKAVLYVRPNITILPEAVSQKEAQRVLSALISAKQGRNRILKYRRHIIILSLIGIIIAFLLFL
;
A
#
# COMPACT_ATOMS: atom_id res chain seq x y z
N MET A 1 8.63 -1.70 29.14
CA MET A 1 9.03 -0.35 28.65
C MET A 1 10.52 -0.34 28.41
N ILE A 2 10.97 -0.18 27.17
CA ILE A 2 12.41 -0.05 26.87
C ILE A 2 12.80 1.41 27.13
N LYS A 3 13.79 1.62 27.99
CA LYS A 3 14.28 2.93 28.43
C LYS A 3 14.76 3.78 27.25
N GLY A 4 14.23 5.00 27.15
CA GLY A 4 14.90 6.23 26.73
C GLY A 4 15.86 6.18 25.54
N VAL A 5 15.37 5.89 24.33
CA VAL A 5 16.08 6.29 23.11
C VAL A 5 15.31 7.48 22.55
N ASN A 6 15.95 8.66 22.51
CA ASN A 6 15.38 9.84 21.87
C ASN A 6 15.30 9.56 20.35
N LYS A 7 14.14 9.06 19.91
CA LYS A 7 13.88 8.80 18.49
C LYS A 7 13.03 9.94 17.96
N LYS A 8 13.49 10.55 16.86
CA LYS A 8 12.66 11.47 16.09
C LYS A 8 11.56 10.65 15.38
N ILE A 9 10.33 11.08 15.57
CA ILE A 9 9.12 10.41 15.04
C ILE A 9 8.36 11.41 14.19
N ILE A 10 7.76 10.92 13.11
CA ILE A 10 6.82 11.67 12.29
C ILE A 10 5.47 10.97 12.38
N GLU A 11 4.45 11.70 12.79
CA GLU A 11 3.07 11.19 12.85
C GLU A 11 2.26 11.75 11.68
N ILE A 12 1.52 10.87 11.00
CA ILE A 12 0.54 11.23 9.98
C ILE A 12 -0.83 10.83 10.52
N ASN A 13 -1.67 11.83 10.78
CA ASN A 13 -3.06 11.61 11.18
C ASN A 13 -3.92 11.30 9.95
N ASN A 14 -4.92 10.45 10.12
CA ASN A 14 -5.86 10.01 9.08
C ASN A 14 -5.16 9.41 7.84
N PRO A 15 -4.45 8.27 7.98
CA PRO A 15 -3.61 7.68 6.93
C PRO A 15 -4.41 6.95 5.81
N ASP A 16 -5.65 7.36 5.52
CA ASP A 16 -6.56 6.67 4.59
C ASP A 16 -6.68 5.16 4.86
N SER A 17 -6.94 4.84 6.14
CA SER A 17 -7.09 3.47 6.65
C SER A 17 -8.45 3.33 7.33
N LEU A 18 -9.12 2.21 7.07
CA LEU A 18 -10.39 1.87 7.73
C LEU A 18 -10.22 1.58 9.23
N TYR A 19 -9.01 1.21 9.67
CA TYR A 19 -8.77 0.66 11.00
C TYR A 19 -7.80 1.48 11.86
N PHE A 20 -7.01 2.37 11.25
CA PHE A 20 -5.92 3.05 11.94
C PHE A 20 -6.11 4.56 11.88
N GLU A 21 -6.12 5.20 13.05
CA GLU A 21 -6.26 6.65 13.22
C GLU A 21 -5.00 7.42 12.76
N LYS A 22 -3.81 6.83 12.95
CA LYS A 22 -2.54 7.46 12.57
C LYS A 22 -1.48 6.46 12.13
N ALA A 23 -0.55 6.93 11.30
CA ALA A 23 0.68 6.23 10.95
C ALA A 23 1.87 6.88 11.65
N VAL A 24 2.75 6.06 12.24
CA VAL A 24 3.91 6.51 13.01
C VAL A 24 5.18 6.04 12.31
N LEU A 25 5.98 6.99 11.83
CA LEU A 25 7.24 6.72 11.14
C LEU A 25 8.42 7.10 12.04
N TYR A 26 9.30 6.13 12.27
CA TYR A 26 10.54 6.36 13.01
C TYR A 26 11.63 6.82 12.05
N VAL A 27 12.21 8.00 12.33
CA VAL A 27 13.37 8.49 11.60
C VAL A 27 14.60 7.68 12.01
N ARG A 28 15.49 7.40 11.05
CA ARG A 28 16.76 6.71 11.34
C ARG A 28 17.58 7.54 12.35
N PRO A 29 18.25 6.88 13.32
CA PRO A 29 18.95 7.58 14.41
C PRO A 29 20.10 8.49 13.93
N ASN A 30 20.70 8.20 12.77
CA ASN A 30 21.84 8.95 12.25
C ASN A 30 21.43 10.21 11.45
N ILE A 31 20.13 10.51 11.37
CA ILE A 31 19.60 11.71 10.70
C ILE A 31 19.39 12.80 11.74
N THR A 32 20.40 13.65 11.91
CA THR A 32 20.39 14.78 12.86
C THR A 32 19.64 15.99 12.32
N ILE A 33 19.71 16.25 11.00
CA ILE A 33 19.08 17.39 10.35
C ILE A 33 18.05 16.87 9.35
N LEU A 34 16.78 17.10 9.65
CA LEU A 34 15.67 16.81 8.75
C LEU A 34 14.76 18.03 8.73
N PRO A 35 14.80 18.85 7.66
CA PRO A 35 13.93 20.02 7.52
C PRO A 35 12.46 19.61 7.61
N GLU A 36 11.65 20.35 8.37
CA GLU A 36 10.24 20.00 8.60
C GLU A 36 9.44 19.90 7.29
N ALA A 37 9.68 20.83 6.36
CA ALA A 37 9.04 20.83 5.04
C ALA A 37 9.32 19.55 4.23
N VAL A 38 10.52 18.97 4.39
CA VAL A 38 10.91 17.71 3.74
C VAL A 38 10.38 16.51 4.53
N SER A 39 10.37 16.60 5.86
CA SER A 39 9.95 15.56 6.78
C SER A 39 8.54 15.07 6.50
N GLN A 40 7.57 15.99 6.42
CA GLN A 40 6.15 15.63 6.22
C GLN A 40 5.88 15.11 4.81
N LYS A 41 6.45 15.78 3.80
CA LYS A 41 6.31 15.39 2.40
C LYS A 41 6.88 13.99 2.15
N GLU A 42 8.04 13.69 2.70
CA GLU A 42 8.67 12.37 2.56
C GLU A 42 7.89 11.29 3.31
N ALA A 43 7.38 11.59 4.50
CA ALA A 43 6.54 10.67 5.26
C ALA A 43 5.25 10.34 4.49
N GLN A 44 4.59 11.33 3.90
CA GLN A 44 3.42 11.14 3.05
C GLN A 44 3.75 10.35 1.77
N ARG A 45 4.92 10.59 1.15
CA ARG A 45 5.40 9.83 -0.01
C ARG A 45 5.60 8.36 0.33
N VAL A 46 6.19 8.05 1.47
CA VAL A 46 6.39 6.66 1.93
C VAL A 46 5.05 5.99 2.22
N LEU A 47 4.15 6.66 2.95
CA LEU A 47 2.83 6.13 3.28
C LEU A 47 2.00 5.83 2.02
N SER A 48 1.94 6.80 1.10
CA SER A 48 1.20 6.65 -0.17
C SER A 48 1.75 5.49 -1.00
N ALA A 49 3.08 5.35 -1.11
CA ALA A 49 3.68 4.22 -1.81
C ALA A 49 3.27 2.85 -1.22
N LEU A 50 3.19 2.74 0.11
CA LEU A 50 2.74 1.51 0.78
C LEU A 50 1.27 1.20 0.50
N ILE A 51 0.40 2.20 0.56
CA ILE A 51 -1.04 2.06 0.29
C ILE A 51 -1.26 1.71 -1.19
N SER A 52 -0.62 2.43 -2.12
CA SER A 52 -0.74 2.19 -3.55
C SER A 52 -0.21 0.82 -3.97
N ALA A 53 0.91 0.36 -3.41
CA ALA A 53 1.43 -0.99 -3.68
C ALA A 53 0.42 -2.09 -3.29
N LYS A 54 -0.24 -1.93 -2.14
CA LYS A 54 -1.31 -2.84 -1.70
C LYS A 54 -2.52 -2.81 -2.64
N GLN A 55 -2.91 -1.62 -3.09
CA GLN A 55 -4.09 -1.45 -3.93
C GLN A 55 -3.87 -1.93 -5.38
N GLY A 56 -2.71 -1.63 -5.97
CA GLY A 56 -2.33 -2.05 -7.33
C GLY A 56 -2.24 -3.57 -7.47
N ARG A 57 -1.68 -4.27 -6.48
CA ARG A 57 -1.61 -5.74 -6.46
C ARG A 57 -2.99 -6.38 -6.51
N ASN A 58 -3.95 -5.84 -5.77
CA ASN A 58 -5.33 -6.33 -5.76
C ASN A 58 -6.07 -6.08 -7.08
N ARG A 59 -5.82 -4.95 -7.76
CA ARG A 59 -6.40 -4.69 -9.08
C ARG A 59 -5.90 -5.68 -10.12
N ILE A 60 -4.58 -5.91 -10.19
CA ILE A 60 -3.98 -6.86 -11.14
C ILE A 60 -4.53 -8.29 -10.93
N LEU A 61 -4.61 -8.75 -9.68
CA LEU A 61 -5.17 -10.05 -9.35
C LEU A 61 -6.66 -10.18 -9.77
N LYS A 62 -7.46 -9.11 -9.57
CA LYS A 62 -8.86 -9.08 -10.00
C LYS A 62 -9.00 -9.17 -11.52
N TYR A 63 -8.22 -8.40 -12.29
CA TYR A 63 -8.25 -8.47 -13.75
C TYR A 63 -7.80 -9.84 -14.27
N ARG A 64 -6.72 -10.40 -13.70
CA ARG A 64 -6.25 -11.74 -14.06
C ARG A 64 -7.33 -12.80 -13.85
N ARG A 65 -8.08 -12.71 -12.74
CA ARG A 65 -9.22 -13.62 -12.48
C ARG A 65 -10.33 -13.47 -13.52
N HIS A 66 -10.67 -12.25 -13.93
CA HIS A 66 -11.71 -12.03 -14.95
C HIS A 66 -11.29 -12.60 -16.31
N ILE A 67 -10.04 -12.42 -16.71
CA ILE A 67 -9.51 -12.97 -17.98
C ILE A 67 -9.59 -14.50 -17.97
N ILE A 68 -9.20 -15.14 -16.86
CA ILE A 68 -9.28 -16.61 -16.73
C ILE A 68 -10.73 -17.09 -16.85
N ILE A 69 -11.67 -16.42 -16.17
CA ILE A 69 -13.10 -16.78 -16.21
C ILE A 69 -13.66 -16.62 -17.64
N LEU A 70 -13.36 -15.52 -18.32
CA LEU A 70 -13.80 -15.28 -19.70
C LEU A 70 -13.25 -16.33 -20.66
N SER A 71 -11.97 -16.70 -20.50
CA SER A 71 -11.34 -17.75 -21.31
C SER A 71 -12.02 -19.10 -21.10
N LEU A 72 -12.36 -19.47 -19.86
CA LEU A 72 -13.05 -20.74 -19.57
C LEU A 72 -14.47 -20.75 -20.16
N ILE A 73 -15.21 -19.65 -20.05
CA ILE A 73 -16.55 -19.52 -20.66
C ILE A 73 -16.46 -19.67 -22.17
N GLY A 74 -15.48 -19.04 -22.82
CA GLY A 74 -15.28 -19.15 -24.27
C GLY A 74 -15.02 -20.59 -24.72
N ILE A 75 -14.21 -21.34 -23.97
CA ILE A 75 -13.93 -22.76 -24.25
C ILE A 75 -15.20 -23.60 -24.13
N ILE A 76 -16.02 -23.38 -23.09
CA ILE A 76 -17.29 -24.10 -22.89
C ILE A 76 -18.27 -23.82 -24.04
N ILE A 77 -18.39 -22.56 -24.46
CA ILE A 77 -19.26 -22.17 -25.58
C ILE A 77 -18.78 -22.83 -26.88
N ALA A 78 -17.47 -22.80 -27.15
CA ALA A 78 -16.91 -23.44 -28.34
C ALA A 78 -17.16 -24.96 -28.34
N PHE A 79 -17.01 -25.61 -27.18
CA PHE A 79 -17.30 -27.03 -27.02
C PHE A 79 -18.78 -27.34 -27.27
N LEU A 80 -19.71 -26.54 -26.73
CA LEU A 80 -21.14 -26.69 -26.96
C LEU A 80 -21.56 -26.45 -28.42
N LEU A 81 -20.83 -25.61 -29.16
CA LEU A 81 -21.10 -25.36 -30.58
C LEU A 81 -20.55 -26.46 -31.51
N PHE A 82 -19.57 -27.24 -31.04
CA PHE A 82 -18.91 -28.30 -31.82
C PHE A 82 -19.40 -29.71 -31.45
N LEU A 83 -20.25 -29.84 -30.43
CA LEU A 83 -20.95 -31.05 -30.01
C LEU A 83 -22.32 -31.14 -30.68
#